data_AF-A0A2D6JWB7-F1
#
_entry.id   AF-A0A2D6JWB7-F1
#
_cell.length_a   1.000
_cell.length_b   1.000
_cell.length_c   1.000
_cell.angle_alpha   90.00
_cell.angle_beta   90.00
_cell.angle_gamma   90.00
#
_symmetry.space_group_name_H-M   'P 1'
#
loop_
_entity.id
_entity.type
_entity.pdbx_description
1 polymer ?
#
loop_
_entity_poly.entity_id
_entity_poly.type
_entity_poly.pdbx_seq_one_letter_code
_entity_poly.pdbx_strand_id
1 'polypeptide(L)'
;RSFPGGLQALYIPIGLVSVLGMLLFRQTRVIGWATFPEVFFIYFIADKTQPFYLIPEYLLLFIITFYLAARAIAWTLRRSRFFTLEKPLLFIVTVAVTAYLTTASPKFGHAFRNAGDIQYHWMDVARAAAQTIVGTDAVVGEFIATWYLTGARYWYPEGYGRPLYKPGDEDNYIGSRKILADYNLQAVTDQYTRHVESGGNKKVGVWAGCYANNIFQLIGVVNVPGTAVVFYSKDRPQRIAYYQTNTDTLEVEKFEEAGEGDSVVGTYLCLRPENQPERGRFDFLNRYPTFLEIDGVNPQVLGVFRTSADRFAKMKEELSNDCSLKEVHFGTVTYHSFSEFMDMVPQFHTDVSFFRNVEDAVAAKKRNSRN
;
A
#
# COMPACT_ATOMS: atom_id res chain seq x y z
N ARG A 1 -9.92 3.18 -20.34
CA ARG A 1 -10.37 1.81 -20.03
C ARG A 1 -11.87 1.87 -19.74
N SER A 2 -12.69 1.18 -20.53
CA SER A 2 -14.14 1.11 -20.37
C SER A 2 -14.50 0.15 -19.23
N PHE A 3 -15.12 0.68 -18.18
CA PHE A 3 -15.65 -0.13 -17.09
C PHE A 3 -16.95 -0.81 -17.54
N PRO A 4 -17.14 -2.13 -17.32
CA PRO A 4 -18.29 -2.86 -17.82
C PRO A 4 -19.45 -2.74 -16.83
N GLY A 5 -20.16 -1.62 -16.86
CA GLY A 5 -21.37 -1.45 -16.04
C GLY A 5 -22.18 -0.22 -16.46
N GLY A 6 -23.44 -0.42 -16.87
CA GLY A 6 -24.33 0.68 -17.29
C GLY A 6 -24.54 1.78 -16.24
N LEU A 7 -24.35 1.48 -14.96
CA LEU A 7 -24.40 2.45 -13.86
C LEU A 7 -23.11 3.27 -13.71
N GLN A 8 -21.94 2.70 -14.04
CA GLN A 8 -20.65 3.42 -14.01
C GLN A 8 -20.53 4.40 -15.19
N ALA A 9 -21.21 4.12 -16.30
CA ALA A 9 -21.28 5.02 -17.45
C ALA A 9 -22.08 6.31 -17.16
N LEU A 10 -22.94 6.31 -16.14
CA LEU A 10 -23.81 7.44 -15.81
C LEU A 10 -23.15 8.49 -14.89
N TYR A 11 -21.90 8.31 -14.43
CA TYR A 11 -21.21 9.23 -13.50
C TYR A 11 -22.05 9.65 -12.27
N ILE A 12 -23.07 8.86 -11.90
CA ILE A 12 -23.90 9.16 -10.74
C ILE A 12 -23.03 8.90 -9.52
N PRO A 13 -22.89 9.86 -8.59
CA PRO A 13 -22.09 9.65 -7.41
C PRO A 13 -22.85 8.75 -6.43
N ILE A 14 -22.87 7.44 -6.71
CA ILE A 14 -23.68 6.44 -6.01
C ILE A 14 -23.39 6.46 -4.52
N GLY A 15 -22.12 6.61 -4.12
CA GLY A 15 -21.75 6.79 -2.72
C GLY A 15 -22.44 7.99 -2.08
N LEU A 16 -22.45 9.13 -2.78
CA LEU A 16 -23.08 10.37 -2.29
C LEU A 16 -24.60 10.26 -2.22
N VAL A 17 -25.24 9.66 -3.22
CA VAL A 17 -26.68 9.35 -3.20
C VAL A 17 -27.02 8.42 -2.04
N SER A 18 -26.19 7.41 -1.78
CA SER A 18 -26.40 6.44 -0.70
C SER A 18 -26.26 7.09 0.67
N VAL A 19 -25.23 7.93 0.87
CA VAL A 19 -25.06 8.69 2.11
C VAL A 19 -26.23 9.65 2.32
N LEU A 20 -26.62 10.43 1.30
CA LEU A 20 -27.78 11.32 1.40
C LEU A 20 -29.06 10.55 1.74
N GLY A 21 -29.30 9.40 1.10
CA GLY A 21 -30.41 8.51 1.41
C GLY A 21 -30.37 8.02 2.86
N MET A 22 -29.21 7.61 3.36
CA MET A 22 -29.02 7.21 4.76
C MET A 22 -29.24 8.37 5.75
N LEU A 23 -28.92 9.60 5.38
CA LEU A 23 -29.15 10.77 6.22
C LEU A 23 -30.63 11.13 6.37
N LEU A 24 -31.48 10.77 5.40
CA LEU A 24 -32.93 10.99 5.48
C LEU A 24 -33.58 10.19 6.62
N PHE A 25 -33.08 8.98 6.92
CA PHE A 25 -33.67 8.11 7.93
C PHE A 25 -32.91 8.12 9.25
N ARG A 26 -33.62 8.39 10.35
CA ARG A 26 -33.02 8.51 11.69
C ARG A 26 -32.17 7.29 12.09
N GLN A 27 -32.57 6.09 11.66
CA GLN A 27 -31.89 4.83 11.97
C GLN A 27 -30.54 4.67 11.27
N THR A 28 -30.35 5.27 10.10
CA THR A 28 -29.14 5.10 9.27
C THR A 28 -28.24 6.33 9.29
N ARG A 29 -28.64 7.42 9.97
CA ARG A 29 -27.90 8.69 10.02
C ARG A 29 -26.47 8.55 10.53
N VAL A 30 -26.24 7.71 11.54
CA VAL A 30 -24.89 7.52 12.11
C VAL A 30 -23.94 6.95 11.07
N ILE A 31 -24.40 5.95 10.32
CA ILE A 31 -23.63 5.34 9.21
C ILE A 31 -23.39 6.38 8.11
N GLY A 32 -24.42 7.14 7.74
CA GLY A 32 -24.30 8.20 6.74
C GLY A 32 -23.26 9.27 7.15
N TRP A 33 -23.29 9.73 8.40
CA TRP A 33 -22.30 10.70 8.90
C TRP A 33 -20.89 10.14 9.00
N ALA A 34 -20.74 8.89 9.44
CA ALA A 34 -19.43 8.24 9.55
C ALA A 34 -18.75 8.08 8.18
N THR A 35 -19.54 7.87 7.13
CA THR A 35 -19.04 7.56 5.77
C THR A 35 -18.96 8.79 4.86
N PHE A 36 -19.58 9.91 5.26
CA PHE A 36 -19.56 11.16 4.48
C PHE A 36 -18.15 11.71 4.20
N PRO A 37 -17.20 11.76 5.17
CA PRO A 37 -15.84 12.24 4.89
C PRO A 37 -15.11 11.40 3.85
N GLU A 38 -15.28 10.08 3.89
CA GLU A 38 -14.67 9.15 2.93
C GLU A 38 -15.22 9.37 1.52
N VAL A 39 -16.55 9.43 1.38
CA VAL A 39 -17.20 9.71 0.10
C VAL A 39 -16.76 11.07 -0.45
N PHE A 40 -16.65 12.09 0.42
CA PHE A 40 -16.15 13.40 0.03
C PHE A 40 -14.70 13.33 -0.47
N PHE A 41 -13.81 12.63 0.24
CA PHE A 41 -12.43 12.42 -0.18
C PHE A 41 -12.35 11.74 -1.55
N ILE A 42 -13.14 10.69 -1.79
CA ILE A 42 -13.13 9.96 -3.07
C ILE A 42 -13.52 10.87 -4.24
N TYR A 43 -14.58 11.67 -4.08
CA TYR A 43 -15.08 12.53 -5.17
C TYR A 43 -14.24 13.78 -5.41
N PHE A 44 -13.69 14.38 -4.35
CA PHE A 44 -13.04 15.69 -4.44
C PHE A 44 -11.51 15.65 -4.40
N ILE A 45 -10.90 14.57 -3.87
CA ILE A 45 -9.46 14.51 -3.60
C ILE A 45 -8.80 13.36 -4.36
N ALA A 46 -9.41 12.17 -4.40
CA ALA A 46 -8.81 10.98 -5.02
C ALA A 46 -8.89 10.92 -6.57
N ASP A 47 -9.47 11.94 -7.18
CA ASP A 47 -9.57 12.17 -8.63
C ASP A 47 -10.01 10.93 -9.46
N LYS A 48 -10.98 10.15 -8.95
CA LYS A 48 -11.69 9.06 -9.65
C LYS A 48 -10.81 7.95 -10.28
N THR A 49 -9.52 7.90 -9.98
CA THR A 49 -8.58 7.11 -10.78
C THR A 49 -8.54 5.63 -10.42
N GLN A 50 -8.98 5.23 -9.22
CA GLN A 50 -8.74 3.87 -8.74
C GLN A 50 -10.04 3.05 -8.53
N PRO A 51 -10.19 1.89 -9.21
CA PRO A 51 -11.38 1.05 -9.13
C PRO A 51 -11.78 0.60 -7.72
N PHE A 52 -10.82 0.53 -6.79
CA PHE A 52 -11.08 0.07 -5.43
C PHE A 52 -11.84 1.10 -4.58
N TYR A 53 -11.82 2.39 -4.94
CA TYR A 53 -12.65 3.40 -4.28
C TYR A 53 -14.15 3.21 -4.53
N LEU A 54 -14.53 2.37 -5.51
CA LEU A 54 -15.93 2.05 -5.77
C LEU A 54 -16.48 1.00 -4.80
N ILE A 55 -15.63 0.23 -4.11
CA ILE A 55 -16.07 -0.83 -3.20
C ILE A 55 -16.88 -0.26 -2.02
N PRO A 56 -16.40 0.78 -1.30
CA PRO A 56 -17.21 1.47 -0.30
C PRO A 56 -18.52 2.01 -0.87
N GLU A 57 -18.50 2.58 -2.08
CA GLU A 57 -19.71 3.12 -2.71
C GLU A 57 -20.78 2.03 -2.95
N TYR A 58 -20.37 0.85 -3.43
CA TYR A 58 -21.28 -0.28 -3.62
C TYR A 58 -21.80 -0.84 -2.29
N LEU A 59 -20.97 -0.85 -1.25
CA LEU A 59 -21.40 -1.28 0.07
C LEU A 59 -22.46 -0.33 0.65
N LEU A 60 -22.24 0.99 0.54
CA LEU A 60 -23.20 2.01 0.97
C LEU A 60 -24.51 1.91 0.20
N LEU A 61 -24.44 1.68 -1.11
CA LEU A 61 -25.62 1.42 -1.94
C LEU A 61 -26.37 0.19 -1.45
N PHE A 62 -25.66 -0.91 -1.18
CA PHE A 62 -26.27 -2.14 -0.71
C PHE A 62 -27.00 -1.93 0.63
N ILE A 63 -26.38 -1.20 1.57
CA ILE A 63 -26.97 -0.87 2.87
C ILE A 63 -28.28 -0.07 2.69
N ILE A 64 -28.27 1.00 1.90
CA ILE A 64 -29.47 1.82 1.72
C ILE A 64 -30.56 1.08 0.94
N THR A 65 -30.21 0.30 -0.08
CA THR A 65 -31.16 -0.52 -0.84
C THR A 65 -31.80 -1.59 0.04
N PHE A 66 -31.01 -2.29 0.86
CA PHE A 66 -31.54 -3.28 1.81
C PHE A 66 -32.48 -2.63 2.83
N TYR A 67 -32.11 -1.46 3.36
CA TYR A 67 -32.96 -0.71 4.29
C TYR A 67 -34.30 -0.29 3.64
N LEU A 68 -34.27 0.20 2.40
CA LEU A 68 -35.48 0.57 1.66
C LEU A 68 -36.36 -0.66 1.36
N ALA A 69 -35.75 -1.79 0.99
CA ALA A 69 -36.47 -3.05 0.77
C ALA A 69 -37.14 -3.55 2.06
N ALA A 70 -36.42 -3.55 3.18
CA ALA A 70 -36.97 -3.89 4.49
C ALA A 70 -38.15 -2.98 4.88
N ARG A 71 -38.04 -1.67 4.60
CA ARG A 71 -39.13 -0.71 4.80
C ARG A 71 -40.35 -0.98 3.90
N ALA A 72 -40.13 -1.34 2.64
CA ALA A 72 -41.20 -1.68 1.70
C ALA A 72 -41.94 -2.96 2.11
N ILE A 73 -41.20 -3.99 2.57
CA ILE A 73 -41.77 -5.22 3.13
C ILE A 73 -42.59 -4.91 4.37
N ALA A 74 -42.01 -4.14 5.32
CA ALA A 74 -42.72 -3.71 6.52
C ALA A 74 -44.00 -2.93 6.18
N TRP A 75 -43.94 -1.98 5.25
CA TRP A 75 -45.10 -1.22 4.80
C TRP A 75 -46.19 -2.13 4.20
N THR A 76 -45.81 -3.10 3.38
CA THR A 76 -46.73 -4.07 2.77
C THR A 76 -47.39 -4.94 3.84
N LEU A 77 -46.63 -5.46 4.81
CA LEU A 77 -47.16 -6.28 5.90
C LEU A 77 -48.13 -5.50 6.80
N ARG A 78 -47.80 -4.23 7.09
CA ARG A 78 -48.69 -3.32 7.82
C ARG A 78 -49.99 -3.08 7.08
N ARG A 79 -49.93 -2.88 5.76
CA ARG A 79 -51.12 -2.70 4.93
C ARG A 79 -52.01 -3.95 4.92
N SER A 80 -51.40 -5.13 4.94
CA SER A 80 -52.11 -6.42 4.98
C SER A 80 -52.51 -6.88 6.39
N ARG A 81 -52.39 -6.00 7.41
CA ARG A 81 -52.73 -6.25 8.82
C ARG A 81 -51.92 -7.36 9.51
N PHE A 82 -50.80 -7.81 8.94
CA PHE A 82 -49.91 -8.82 9.53
C PHE A 82 -48.80 -8.19 10.39
N PHE A 83 -49.18 -7.25 11.28
CA PHE A 83 -48.23 -6.48 12.10
C PHE A 83 -47.37 -7.34 13.03
N THR A 84 -47.92 -8.44 13.52
CA THR A 84 -47.22 -9.38 14.41
C THR A 84 -46.06 -10.11 13.73
N LEU A 85 -46.08 -10.22 12.39
CA LEU A 85 -45.07 -10.93 11.61
C LEU A 85 -43.94 -10.03 11.10
N GLU A 86 -44.06 -8.71 11.21
CA GLU A 86 -43.06 -7.75 10.71
C GLU A 86 -41.67 -7.99 11.32
N LYS A 87 -41.58 -7.99 12.64
CA LYS A 87 -40.32 -8.18 13.38
C LYS A 87 -39.69 -9.56 13.14
N PRO A 88 -40.41 -10.69 13.30
CA PRO A 88 -39.81 -12.00 13.08
C PRO A 88 -39.40 -12.21 11.62
N LEU A 89 -40.16 -11.71 10.63
CA LEU A 89 -39.78 -11.84 9.22
C LEU A 89 -38.51 -11.04 8.92
N LEU A 90 -38.42 -9.78 9.38
CA LEU A 90 -37.21 -8.98 9.18
C LEU A 90 -35.99 -9.61 9.86
N PHE A 91 -36.17 -10.20 11.04
CA PHE A 91 -35.11 -10.95 11.72
C PHE A 91 -34.67 -12.16 10.90
N ILE A 92 -35.62 -12.99 10.43
CA ILE A 92 -35.34 -14.18 9.61
C ILE A 92 -34.62 -13.80 8.31
N VAL A 93 -35.10 -12.77 7.61
CA VAL A 93 -34.48 -12.29 6.37
C VAL A 93 -33.07 -11.79 6.63
N THR A 94 -32.87 -11.03 7.71
CA THR A 94 -31.53 -10.52 8.07
C THR A 94 -30.59 -11.67 8.40
N VAL A 95 -31.00 -12.63 9.23
CA VAL A 95 -30.19 -13.81 9.58
C VAL A 95 -29.88 -14.65 8.34
N ALA A 96 -30.86 -14.88 7.47
CA ALA A 96 -30.66 -15.65 6.24
C ALA A 96 -29.68 -14.96 5.28
N VAL A 97 -29.80 -13.64 5.10
CA VAL A 97 -28.86 -12.85 4.28
C VAL A 97 -27.47 -12.86 4.91
N THR A 98 -27.34 -12.63 6.21
CA THR A 98 -26.04 -12.69 6.91
C THR A 98 -25.42 -14.09 6.77
N ALA A 99 -26.18 -15.16 7.03
CA ALA A 99 -25.71 -16.53 6.90
C ALA A 99 -25.27 -16.85 5.47
N TYR A 100 -26.08 -16.46 4.46
CA TYR A 100 -25.73 -16.61 3.06
C TYR A 100 -24.45 -15.85 2.71
N LEU A 101 -24.32 -14.58 3.12
CA LEU A 101 -23.12 -13.79 2.84
C LEU A 101 -21.88 -14.37 3.53
N THR A 102 -22.01 -14.87 4.77
CA THR A 102 -20.88 -15.47 5.50
C THR A 102 -20.43 -16.82 4.92
N THR A 103 -21.32 -17.57 4.28
CA THR A 103 -21.00 -18.87 3.67
C THR A 103 -20.60 -18.75 2.20
N ALA A 104 -21.27 -17.88 1.44
CA ALA A 104 -21.00 -17.66 0.02
C ALA A 104 -19.75 -16.81 -0.23
N SER A 105 -19.33 -15.99 0.74
CA SER A 105 -18.13 -15.15 0.63
C SER A 105 -17.16 -15.43 1.78
N PRO A 106 -16.04 -16.13 1.53
CA PRO A 106 -15.01 -16.38 2.54
C PRO A 106 -14.51 -15.10 3.21
N LYS A 107 -14.41 -13.99 2.45
CA LYS A 107 -13.99 -12.68 2.95
C LYS A 107 -15.00 -12.09 3.95
N PHE A 108 -16.29 -12.19 3.66
CA PHE A 108 -17.33 -11.71 4.56
C PHE A 108 -17.45 -12.59 5.80
N GLY A 109 -17.33 -13.91 5.65
CA GLY A 109 -17.31 -14.85 6.77
C GLY A 109 -16.15 -14.60 7.73
N HIS A 110 -14.96 -14.27 7.19
CA HIS A 110 -13.81 -13.88 7.99
C HIS A 110 -14.03 -12.52 8.69
N ALA A 111 -14.46 -11.48 7.96
CA ALA A 111 -14.75 -10.17 8.55
C ALA A 111 -15.82 -10.24 9.66
N PHE A 112 -16.84 -11.08 9.51
CA PHE A 112 -17.88 -11.29 10.51
C PHE A 112 -17.34 -11.97 11.78
N ARG A 113 -16.49 -13.00 11.64
CA ARG A 113 -15.89 -13.69 12.79
C ARG A 113 -15.00 -12.78 13.63
N ASN A 114 -14.31 -11.84 12.98
CA ASN A 114 -13.35 -10.98 13.64
C ASN A 114 -13.92 -9.57 13.95
N ALA A 115 -15.23 -9.37 13.82
CA ALA A 115 -15.90 -8.08 13.99
C ALA A 115 -15.83 -7.50 15.43
N GLY A 116 -15.32 -8.28 16.39
CA GLY A 116 -15.06 -7.84 17.77
C GLY A 116 -13.59 -7.68 18.14
N ASP A 117 -12.67 -8.07 17.25
CA ASP A 117 -11.23 -7.96 17.50
C ASP A 117 -10.72 -6.57 17.11
N ILE A 118 -9.60 -6.15 17.70
CA ILE A 118 -8.86 -4.97 17.22
C ILE A 118 -8.36 -5.30 15.81
N GLN A 119 -9.08 -4.79 14.81
CA GLN A 119 -8.69 -4.91 13.42
C GLN A 119 -7.59 -3.89 13.14
N TYR A 120 -6.35 -4.37 12.99
CA TYR A 120 -5.29 -3.55 12.44
C TYR A 120 -5.50 -3.41 10.93
N HIS A 121 -5.53 -2.16 10.46
CA HIS A 121 -5.60 -1.92 9.03
C HIS A 121 -4.26 -2.33 8.40
N TRP A 122 -4.25 -2.90 7.19
CA TRP A 122 -2.99 -3.33 6.54
C TRP A 122 -1.96 -2.19 6.42
N MET A 123 -2.45 -0.95 6.34
CA MET A 123 -1.61 0.24 6.32
C MET A 123 -0.95 0.52 7.68
N ASP A 124 -1.59 0.14 8.80
CA ASP A 124 -1.03 0.26 10.14
C ASP A 124 0.11 -0.75 10.31
N VAL A 125 -0.12 -1.99 9.86
CA VAL A 125 0.90 -3.03 9.81
C VAL A 125 2.06 -2.62 8.90
N ALA A 126 1.76 -2.06 7.73
CA ALA A 126 2.78 -1.55 6.81
C ALA A 126 3.61 -0.43 7.45
N ARG A 127 2.94 0.51 8.12
CA ARG A 127 3.58 1.60 8.85
C ARG A 127 4.47 1.08 9.99
N ALA A 128 3.99 0.08 10.73
CA ALA A 128 4.73 -0.60 11.78
C ALA A 128 6.00 -1.25 11.26
N ALA A 129 5.85 -2.08 10.23
CA ALA A 129 6.94 -2.73 9.52
C ALA A 129 7.95 -1.70 9.00
N ALA A 130 7.48 -0.65 8.34
CA ALA A 130 8.33 0.43 7.87
C ALA A 130 9.10 1.06 9.04
N GLN A 131 8.44 1.40 10.15
CA GLN A 131 9.08 1.99 11.31
C GLN A 131 10.22 1.12 11.88
N THR A 132 10.11 -0.21 11.83
CA THR A 132 11.21 -1.11 12.23
C THR A 132 12.40 -1.08 11.26
N ILE A 133 12.16 -0.84 9.97
CA ILE A 133 13.22 -0.70 8.96
C ILE A 133 13.92 0.66 9.13
N VAL A 134 13.11 1.71 9.31
CA VAL A 134 13.56 3.09 9.15
C VAL A 134 14.04 3.72 10.46
N GLY A 135 13.55 3.20 11.58
CA GLY A 135 13.72 3.77 12.91
C GLY A 135 12.65 4.80 13.26
N THR A 136 12.39 4.94 14.56
CA THR A 136 11.33 5.79 15.12
C THR A 136 11.47 7.28 14.80
N ASP A 137 12.70 7.78 14.68
CA ASP A 137 13.02 9.19 14.38
C ASP A 137 13.56 9.37 12.95
N ALA A 138 13.10 8.54 12.01
CA ALA A 138 13.43 8.67 10.61
C ALA A 138 12.93 10.01 10.03
N VAL A 139 13.71 10.57 9.12
CA VAL A 139 13.32 11.70 8.25
C VAL A 139 13.15 11.12 6.85
N VAL A 140 11.95 11.17 6.30
CA VAL A 140 11.62 10.59 4.98
C VAL A 140 11.10 11.66 4.04
N GLY A 141 11.63 11.65 2.82
CA GLY A 141 11.05 12.37 1.69
C GLY A 141 10.14 11.48 0.88
N GLU A 142 8.98 12.01 0.52
CA GLU A 142 8.11 11.33 -0.45
C GLU A 142 7.10 12.27 -1.11
N PHE A 143 6.38 11.75 -2.11
CA PHE A 143 5.19 12.39 -2.67
C PHE A 143 4.04 12.41 -1.67
N ILE A 144 3.12 13.38 -1.80
CA ILE A 144 1.93 13.50 -0.94
C ILE A 144 1.08 12.22 -1.04
N ALA A 145 0.70 11.68 0.12
CA ALA A 145 -0.19 10.53 0.42
C ALA A 145 0.48 9.24 0.95
N THR A 146 1.77 9.02 0.71
CA THR A 146 2.47 7.80 1.16
C THR A 146 3.20 7.95 2.49
N TRP A 147 3.31 9.17 3.03
CA TRP A 147 3.89 9.48 4.35
C TRP A 147 3.40 8.55 5.45
N TYR A 148 2.12 8.17 5.45
CA TYR A 148 1.52 7.29 6.45
C TYR A 148 2.18 5.91 6.48
N LEU A 149 2.56 5.38 5.31
CA LEU A 149 3.17 4.06 5.18
C LEU A 149 4.62 4.00 5.63
N THR A 150 5.30 5.14 5.68
CA THR A 150 6.75 5.18 5.94
C THR A 150 7.12 4.95 7.40
N GLY A 151 6.16 5.12 8.33
CA GLY A 151 6.44 5.05 9.77
C GLY A 151 7.34 6.17 10.30
N ALA A 152 7.71 7.14 9.47
CA ALA A 152 8.63 8.21 9.82
C ALA A 152 7.97 9.31 10.67
N ARG A 153 8.71 9.83 11.63
CA ARG A 153 8.26 10.93 12.48
C ARG A 153 8.37 12.30 11.82
N TYR A 154 9.42 12.51 11.03
CA TYR A 154 9.66 13.78 10.35
C TYR A 154 9.48 13.58 8.85
N TRP A 155 8.56 14.34 8.28
CA TRP A 155 8.24 14.25 6.86
C TRP A 155 8.39 15.59 6.17
N TYR A 156 8.91 15.57 4.95
CA TYR A 156 8.89 16.72 4.06
C TYR A 156 8.36 16.29 2.69
N PRO A 157 7.43 17.03 2.09
CA PRO A 157 6.94 16.75 0.75
C PRO A 157 8.07 17.00 -0.23
N GLU A 158 8.40 16.00 -1.03
CA GLU A 158 9.18 16.24 -2.23
C GLU A 158 8.34 17.14 -3.17
N GLY A 159 8.73 18.40 -3.25
CA GLY A 159 7.88 19.47 -3.78
C GLY A 159 7.30 19.16 -5.16
N TYR A 160 6.00 19.40 -5.28
CA TYR A 160 5.29 19.52 -6.56
C TYR A 160 6.08 20.45 -7.50
N GLY A 161 6.83 19.88 -8.44
CA GLY A 161 7.29 20.61 -9.62
C GLY A 161 8.78 20.57 -9.95
N ARG A 162 9.71 20.18 -9.06
CA ARG A 162 11.11 20.00 -9.48
C ARG A 162 11.37 18.53 -9.80
N PRO A 163 11.67 18.17 -11.07
CA PRO A 163 12.22 16.84 -11.32
C PRO A 163 13.57 16.75 -10.61
N LEU A 164 13.74 15.74 -9.76
CA LEU A 164 15.05 15.36 -9.19
C LEU A 164 16.11 15.14 -10.28
N TYR A 165 15.67 14.88 -11.51
CA TYR A 165 16.56 14.64 -12.61
C TYR A 165 15.85 14.88 -13.94
N LYS A 166 16.49 15.63 -14.84
CA LYS A 166 16.26 15.54 -16.28
C LYS A 166 17.50 14.87 -16.88
N PRO A 167 17.37 13.79 -17.67
CA PRO A 167 18.49 13.24 -18.42
C PRO A 167 19.19 14.34 -19.23
N GLY A 168 20.51 14.50 -19.04
CA GLY A 168 21.33 15.52 -19.71
C GLY A 168 21.57 16.83 -18.94
N ASP A 169 21.13 16.93 -17.68
CA ASP A 169 21.34 18.11 -16.82
C ASP A 169 22.20 17.71 -15.60
N GLU A 170 23.53 17.68 -15.81
CA GLU A 170 24.53 17.27 -14.80
C GLU A 170 24.53 18.19 -13.57
N ASP A 171 24.21 19.47 -13.72
CA ASP A 171 24.11 20.43 -12.62
C ASP A 171 22.92 20.13 -11.71
N ASN A 172 21.78 19.72 -12.28
CA ASN A 172 20.66 19.18 -11.49
C ASN A 172 21.01 17.84 -10.83
N TYR A 173 21.81 16.98 -11.48
CA TYR A 173 22.27 15.73 -10.88
C TYR A 173 23.17 15.96 -9.65
N ILE A 174 24.07 16.95 -9.69
CA ILE A 174 24.94 17.34 -8.57
C ILE A 174 24.12 18.02 -7.45
N GLY A 175 23.18 18.90 -7.81
CA GLY A 175 22.25 19.53 -6.87
C GLY A 175 21.39 18.49 -6.14
N SER A 176 20.85 17.52 -6.87
CA SER A 176 20.18 16.36 -6.31
C SER A 176 21.13 15.60 -5.41
N ARG A 177 22.34 15.23 -5.82
CA ARG A 177 23.34 14.53 -4.97
C ARG A 177 23.54 15.16 -3.59
N LYS A 178 23.51 16.50 -3.50
CA LYS A 178 23.62 17.23 -2.22
C LYS A 178 22.36 17.08 -1.36
N ILE A 179 21.18 17.25 -1.96
CA ILE A 179 19.90 17.01 -1.30
C ILE A 179 19.77 15.52 -0.90
N LEU A 180 20.24 14.62 -1.76
CA LEU A 180 20.35 13.17 -1.58
C LEU A 180 21.32 12.76 -0.46
N ALA A 181 22.31 13.59 -0.13
CA ALA A 181 23.26 13.32 0.94
C ALA A 181 22.69 13.64 2.34
N ASP A 182 21.66 14.46 2.42
CA ASP A 182 20.91 14.76 3.65
C ASP A 182 19.71 13.82 3.85
N TYR A 183 19.40 13.00 2.84
CA TYR A 183 18.36 11.97 2.88
C TYR A 183 18.91 10.67 3.47
N ASN A 184 18.52 10.38 4.70
CA ASN A 184 18.81 9.06 5.29
C ASN A 184 17.86 7.97 4.76
N LEU A 185 16.78 8.35 4.07
CA LEU A 185 15.76 7.40 3.68
C LEU A 185 14.80 7.91 2.59
N GLN A 186 14.58 7.07 1.57
CA GLN A 186 13.63 7.30 0.49
C GLN A 186 12.68 6.12 0.36
N ALA A 187 11.38 6.41 0.28
CA ALA A 187 10.32 5.41 0.12
C ALA A 187 9.79 5.45 -1.32
N VAL A 188 9.70 4.29 -1.97
CA VAL A 188 9.20 4.16 -3.35
C VAL A 188 8.02 3.22 -3.39
N THR A 189 6.89 3.68 -3.91
CA THR A 189 5.66 2.88 -3.99
C THR A 189 5.26 2.47 -5.41
N ASP A 190 4.82 1.22 -5.58
CA ASP A 190 4.40 0.68 -6.90
C ASP A 190 3.14 1.38 -7.48
N GLN A 191 2.30 1.95 -6.63
CA GLN A 191 1.06 2.58 -7.11
C GLN A 191 1.31 3.79 -8.01
N TYR A 192 2.42 4.51 -7.82
CA TYR A 192 2.79 5.63 -8.68
C TYR A 192 3.48 5.18 -9.98
N THR A 193 4.09 4.00 -10.04
CA THR A 193 4.73 3.47 -11.26
C THR A 193 3.71 2.98 -12.29
N ARG A 194 2.57 2.43 -11.86
CA ARG A 194 1.54 1.92 -12.79
C ARG A 194 0.73 2.98 -13.53
N HIS A 195 0.74 4.24 -13.10
CA HIS A 195 -0.03 5.33 -13.74
C HIS A 195 0.80 6.18 -14.72
N VAL A 196 2.09 5.91 -14.86
CA VAL A 196 3.00 6.63 -15.77
C VAL A 196 2.97 6.07 -17.20
N GLU A 197 2.33 4.92 -17.44
CA GLU A 197 2.15 4.34 -18.78
C GLU A 197 1.34 5.25 -19.73
N SER A 198 0.66 6.29 -19.23
CA SER A 198 -0.16 7.22 -20.02
C SER A 198 0.54 8.57 -20.32
N GLY A 199 1.86 8.56 -20.57
CA GLY A 199 2.57 9.70 -21.15
C GLY A 199 2.82 10.90 -20.22
N GLY A 200 2.55 10.78 -18.92
CA GLY A 200 2.77 11.83 -17.93
C GLY A 200 3.71 11.40 -16.81
N ASN A 201 4.90 12.01 -16.75
CA ASN A 201 5.89 11.99 -15.67
C ASN A 201 6.76 10.73 -15.45
N LYS A 202 7.90 10.73 -16.15
CA LYS A 202 9.15 9.92 -15.98
C LYS A 202 9.83 10.01 -14.59
N LYS A 203 9.10 10.35 -13.51
CA LYS A 203 9.69 10.79 -12.23
C LYS A 203 9.91 9.67 -11.18
N VAL A 204 9.25 8.52 -11.33
CA VAL A 204 9.22 7.50 -10.25
C VAL A 204 10.38 6.49 -10.32
N GLY A 205 10.98 6.29 -11.49
CA GLY A 205 12.13 5.39 -11.66
C GLY A 205 13.50 5.98 -11.35
N VAL A 206 13.55 7.21 -10.82
CA VAL A 206 14.81 7.87 -10.44
C VAL A 206 15.44 7.15 -9.25
N TRP A 207 14.66 6.82 -8.21
CA TRP A 207 15.17 6.17 -7.01
C TRP A 207 15.69 4.75 -7.27
N ALA A 208 14.91 3.94 -7.98
CA ALA A 208 15.33 2.61 -8.41
C ALA A 208 16.58 2.67 -9.32
N GLY A 209 16.70 3.70 -10.16
CA GLY A 209 17.89 3.92 -10.97
C GLY A 209 19.10 4.42 -10.16
N CYS A 210 18.91 5.22 -9.11
CA CYS A 210 19.98 5.61 -8.19
C CYS A 210 20.54 4.38 -7.44
N TYR A 211 19.66 3.48 -7.00
CA TYR A 211 20.05 2.18 -6.46
C TYR A 211 20.78 1.31 -7.49
N ALA A 212 20.26 1.21 -8.72
CA ALA A 212 20.92 0.47 -9.80
C ALA A 212 22.36 0.98 -10.07
N ASN A 213 22.57 2.29 -9.93
CA ASN A 213 23.86 2.98 -10.05
C ASN A 213 24.72 2.98 -8.76
N ASN A 214 24.38 2.20 -7.73
CA ASN A 214 25.08 2.15 -6.44
C ASN A 214 25.15 3.50 -5.66
N ILE A 215 24.28 4.45 -5.98
CA ILE A 215 24.19 5.73 -5.24
C ILE A 215 23.49 5.50 -3.89
N PHE A 216 22.52 4.59 -3.88
CA PHE A 216 21.83 4.13 -2.69
C PHE A 216 21.95 2.62 -2.54
N GLN A 217 21.68 2.17 -1.32
CA GLN A 217 21.62 0.79 -0.89
C GLN A 217 20.18 0.49 -0.46
N LEU A 218 19.74 -0.74 -0.65
CA LEU A 218 18.45 -1.20 -0.16
C LEU A 218 18.55 -1.38 1.35
N ILE A 219 17.59 -0.84 2.11
CA ILE A 219 17.52 -1.09 3.55
C ILE A 219 16.39 -2.03 3.95
N GLY A 220 15.31 -2.03 3.16
CA GLY A 220 14.21 -2.92 3.41
C GLY A 220 13.02 -2.70 2.51
N VAL A 221 12.07 -3.62 2.62
CA VAL A 221 10.85 -3.60 1.80
C VAL A 221 9.68 -4.02 2.65
N VAL A 222 8.56 -3.34 2.45
CA VAL A 222 7.27 -3.68 3.04
C VAL A 222 6.29 -3.93 1.91
N ASN A 223 5.69 -5.11 1.89
CA ASN A 223 4.71 -5.51 0.88
C ASN A 223 3.37 -5.83 1.54
N VAL A 224 2.35 -5.02 1.25
CA VAL A 224 0.99 -5.21 1.75
C VAL A 224 -0.02 -5.20 0.61
N PRO A 225 -1.26 -5.64 0.83
CA PRO A 225 -2.30 -5.63 -0.19
C PRO A 225 -2.46 -4.26 -0.85
N GLY A 226 -2.28 -4.25 -2.16
CA GLY A 226 -2.46 -3.06 -2.98
C GLY A 226 -1.25 -2.11 -2.99
N THR A 227 -0.27 -2.24 -2.10
CA THR A 227 0.91 -1.35 -2.10
C THR A 227 2.16 -2.04 -1.59
N ALA A 228 3.30 -1.66 -2.15
CA ALA A 228 4.58 -2.01 -1.56
C ALA A 228 5.48 -0.80 -1.55
N VAL A 229 6.32 -0.75 -0.54
CA VAL A 229 7.24 0.34 -0.26
C VAL A 229 8.64 -0.23 -0.19
N VAL A 230 9.54 0.30 -1.01
CA VAL A 230 10.97 0.01 -0.91
C VAL A 230 11.67 1.19 -0.28
N PHE A 231 12.56 0.89 0.65
CA PHE A 231 13.34 1.86 1.40
C PHE A 231 14.79 1.84 0.95
N TYR A 232 15.30 3.01 0.53
CA TYR A 232 16.69 3.20 0.13
C TYR A 232 17.40 4.16 1.07
N SER A 233 18.68 3.89 1.36
CA SER A 233 19.57 4.78 2.12
C SER A 233 20.91 4.92 1.41
N LYS A 234 21.64 6.00 1.71
CA LYS A 234 23.03 6.15 1.28
C LYS A 234 23.97 5.19 2.03
N ASP A 235 23.66 4.96 3.30
CA ASP A 235 24.46 4.11 4.15
C ASP A 235 24.02 2.66 3.98
N ARG A 236 24.98 1.75 3.80
CA ARG A 236 24.69 0.33 3.73
C ARG A 236 24.20 -0.13 5.11
N PRO A 237 23.01 -0.74 5.20
CA PRO A 237 22.52 -1.24 6.47
C PRO A 237 23.36 -2.43 6.93
N GLN A 238 23.41 -2.68 8.23
CA GLN A 238 24.03 -3.90 8.75
C GLN A 238 23.21 -5.15 8.39
N ARG A 239 21.89 -4.99 8.27
CA ARG A 239 20.93 -6.05 7.92
C ARG A 239 19.80 -5.50 7.08
N ILE A 240 19.34 -6.28 6.11
CA ILE A 240 18.11 -5.96 5.37
C ILE A 240 16.91 -6.51 6.13
N ALA A 241 15.86 -5.68 6.23
CA ALA A 241 14.58 -6.08 6.80
C ALA A 241 13.50 -6.16 5.71
N TYR A 242 12.79 -7.28 5.66
CA TYR A 242 11.73 -7.50 4.69
C TYR A 242 10.44 -7.96 5.41
N TYR A 243 9.32 -7.35 5.02
CA TYR A 243 8.00 -7.64 5.57
C TYR A 243 6.97 -7.86 4.48
N GLN A 244 6.13 -8.88 4.65
CA GLN A 244 4.99 -9.15 3.79
C GLN A 244 3.77 -9.51 4.60
N THR A 245 2.60 -8.97 4.27
CA THR A 245 1.36 -9.43 4.90
C THR A 245 0.65 -10.44 4.00
N ASN A 246 0.23 -11.55 4.59
CA ASN A 246 -0.64 -12.53 3.95
C ASN A 246 -2.11 -12.19 4.25
N THR A 247 -2.91 -11.93 3.22
CA THR A 247 -4.34 -11.57 3.38
C THR A 247 -5.22 -12.71 3.82
N ASP A 248 -4.82 -13.94 3.51
CA ASP A 248 -5.64 -15.11 3.75
C ASP A 248 -5.43 -15.62 5.17
N THR A 249 -4.20 -15.49 5.70
CA THR A 249 -3.85 -15.92 7.07
C THR A 249 -3.79 -14.78 8.09
N LEU A 250 -3.81 -13.52 7.66
CA LEU A 250 -3.57 -12.34 8.52
C LEU A 250 -2.25 -12.41 9.30
N GLU A 251 -1.21 -12.91 8.64
CA GLU A 251 0.13 -12.99 9.21
C GLU A 251 1.04 -11.97 8.55
N VAL A 252 1.98 -11.46 9.34
CA VAL A 252 3.14 -10.72 8.89
C VAL A 252 4.30 -11.69 8.78
N GLU A 253 4.72 -11.94 7.55
CA GLU A 253 5.98 -12.59 7.27
C GLU A 253 7.11 -11.59 7.47
N LYS A 254 8.08 -11.95 8.30
CA LYS A 254 9.29 -11.18 8.57
C LYS A 254 10.50 -12.00 8.14
N PHE A 255 11.31 -11.43 7.26
CA PHE A 255 12.60 -11.99 6.90
C PHE A 255 13.69 -11.40 7.79
N GLU A 256 14.49 -12.27 8.38
CA GLU A 256 15.67 -11.89 9.14
C GLU A 256 16.92 -12.43 8.45
N GLU A 257 17.82 -11.52 8.08
CA GLU A 257 19.09 -11.87 7.45
C GLU A 257 19.97 -12.70 8.40
N ALA A 258 20.47 -13.82 7.89
CA ALA A 258 21.37 -14.74 8.57
C ALA A 258 22.42 -15.27 7.57
N GLY A 259 23.60 -15.67 8.07
CA GLY A 259 24.69 -16.15 7.20
C GLY A 259 24.30 -17.41 6.39
N GLU A 260 23.40 -18.23 6.94
CA GLU A 260 22.77 -19.36 6.27
C GLU A 260 21.26 -19.32 6.58
N GLY A 261 20.43 -19.71 5.61
CA GLY A 261 18.99 -19.66 5.75
C GLY A 261 18.26 -20.37 4.61
N ASP A 262 17.02 -20.79 4.86
CA ASP A 262 16.15 -21.49 3.90
C ASP A 262 15.48 -20.54 2.90
N SER A 263 15.60 -19.24 3.14
CA SER A 263 14.94 -18.18 2.40
C SER A 263 15.96 -17.18 1.86
N VAL A 264 15.65 -16.61 0.69
CA VAL A 264 16.48 -15.65 -0.01
C VAL A 264 15.65 -14.45 -0.38
N VAL A 265 16.10 -13.27 0.01
CA VAL A 265 15.58 -11.98 -0.45
C VAL A 265 16.65 -11.30 -1.28
N GLY A 266 16.26 -10.67 -2.36
CA GLY A 266 17.23 -9.94 -3.16
C GLY A 266 16.60 -9.07 -4.22
N THR A 267 17.49 -8.50 -5.02
CA THR A 267 17.15 -7.63 -6.13
C THR A 267 17.84 -8.09 -7.40
N TYR A 268 17.15 -7.93 -8.52
CA TYR A 268 17.71 -8.12 -9.84
C TYR A 268 17.48 -6.90 -10.70
N LEU A 269 18.38 -6.67 -11.63
CA LEU A 269 18.34 -5.59 -12.60
C LEU A 269 18.34 -6.21 -14.00
N CYS A 270 17.30 -5.97 -14.78
CA CYS A 270 17.25 -6.33 -16.19
C CYS A 270 17.49 -5.11 -17.06
N LEU A 271 18.39 -5.19 -18.04
CA LEU A 271 18.70 -4.10 -18.98
C LEU A 271 17.58 -3.84 -19.99
N ARG A 272 16.70 -4.82 -20.18
CA ARG A 272 15.54 -4.73 -21.07
C ARG A 272 14.29 -5.30 -20.40
N PRO A 273 13.12 -4.64 -20.51
CA PRO A 273 11.89 -5.11 -19.88
C PRO A 273 11.43 -6.49 -20.35
N GLU A 274 11.64 -6.84 -21.62
CA GLU A 274 11.25 -8.12 -22.22
C GLU A 274 12.00 -9.32 -21.64
N ASN A 275 13.19 -9.09 -21.05
CA ASN A 275 14.02 -10.13 -20.45
C ASN A 275 13.65 -10.40 -18.98
N GLN A 276 12.65 -9.70 -18.44
CA GLN A 276 12.18 -9.95 -17.09
C GLN A 276 11.64 -11.38 -16.98
N PRO A 277 11.92 -12.09 -15.87
CA PRO A 277 11.33 -13.39 -15.66
C PRO A 277 9.79 -13.31 -15.59
N GLU A 278 9.09 -14.34 -16.02
CA GLU A 278 7.62 -14.35 -16.02
C GLU A 278 7.04 -14.29 -14.59
N ARG A 279 5.94 -13.54 -14.39
CA ARG A 279 5.22 -13.54 -13.11
C ARG A 279 4.69 -14.96 -12.82
N GLY A 280 4.96 -15.49 -11.64
CA GLY A 280 4.51 -16.82 -11.21
C GLY A 280 5.57 -17.93 -11.26
N ARG A 281 6.71 -17.72 -11.93
CA ARG A 281 7.87 -18.62 -11.79
C ARG A 281 8.66 -18.39 -10.50
N PHE A 282 8.58 -17.18 -9.98
CA PHE A 282 9.20 -16.76 -8.73
C PHE A 282 8.18 -15.94 -7.93
N ASP A 283 8.32 -15.95 -6.60
CA ASP A 283 7.52 -15.10 -5.70
C ASP A 283 8.06 -13.66 -5.78
N PHE A 284 7.85 -13.05 -6.96
CA PHE A 284 8.19 -11.66 -7.20
C PHE A 284 7.30 -10.79 -6.36
N LEU A 285 7.94 -9.95 -5.56
CA LEU A 285 7.25 -9.10 -4.64
C LEU A 285 6.75 -7.89 -5.40
N ASN A 286 7.67 -7.15 -6.04
CA ASN A 286 7.34 -6.01 -6.89
C ASN A 286 8.43 -5.72 -7.93
N ARG A 287 8.08 -4.89 -8.91
CA ARG A 287 8.97 -4.43 -9.98
C ARG A 287 8.87 -2.92 -10.09
N TYR A 288 10.03 -2.28 -10.17
CA TYR A 288 10.15 -0.85 -10.28
C TYR A 288 10.85 -0.53 -11.60
N PRO A 289 10.19 0.18 -12.55
CA PRO A 289 10.88 0.68 -13.71
C PRO A 289 11.96 1.66 -13.27
N THR A 290 13.13 1.57 -13.88
CA THR A 290 14.18 2.59 -13.80
C THR A 290 14.20 3.35 -15.12
N PHE A 291 14.42 4.66 -15.03
CA PHE A 291 14.50 5.54 -16.19
C PHE A 291 15.84 6.28 -16.27
N LEU A 292 16.84 5.75 -15.55
CA LEU A 292 18.21 6.24 -15.58
C LEU A 292 19.01 5.39 -16.56
N GLU A 293 19.69 6.06 -17.47
CA GLU A 293 20.64 5.45 -18.38
C GLU A 293 21.84 4.94 -17.57
N ILE A 294 22.19 3.67 -17.78
CA ILE A 294 23.43 3.09 -17.24
C ILE A 294 24.18 2.54 -18.46
N ASP A 295 25.42 2.96 -18.62
CA ASP A 295 26.33 2.52 -19.68
C ASP A 295 25.74 2.64 -21.11
N GLY A 296 24.98 3.70 -21.39
CA GLY A 296 24.44 3.96 -22.74
C GLY A 296 23.12 3.24 -23.07
N VAL A 297 22.53 2.51 -22.12
CA VAL A 297 21.32 1.69 -22.33
C VAL A 297 20.17 2.13 -21.42
N ASN A 298 18.98 2.29 -22.00
CA ASN A 298 17.68 2.49 -21.33
C ASN A 298 16.71 1.41 -21.87
N PRO A 299 15.74 0.83 -21.11
CA PRO A 299 15.31 1.05 -19.72
C PRO A 299 15.46 -0.20 -18.82
N GLN A 300 15.62 0.00 -17.51
CA GLN A 300 15.92 -1.10 -16.59
C GLN A 300 14.73 -1.44 -15.71
N VAL A 301 14.62 -2.71 -15.30
CA VAL A 301 13.66 -3.11 -14.28
C VAL A 301 14.41 -3.62 -13.06
N LEU A 302 14.20 -2.92 -11.96
CA LEU A 302 14.59 -3.37 -10.64
C LEU A 302 13.46 -4.23 -10.09
N GLY A 303 13.68 -5.54 -10.00
CA GLY A 303 12.75 -6.43 -9.32
C GLY A 303 13.25 -6.74 -7.92
N VAL A 304 12.34 -6.76 -6.96
CA VAL A 304 12.56 -7.30 -5.62
C VAL A 304 11.91 -8.68 -5.58
N PHE A 305 12.65 -9.69 -5.13
CA PHE A 305 12.17 -11.05 -5.01
C PHE A 305 12.40 -11.60 -3.60
N ARG A 306 11.54 -12.56 -3.24
CA ARG A 306 11.73 -13.45 -2.10
C ARG A 306 11.49 -14.86 -2.61
N THR A 307 12.30 -15.83 -2.21
CA THR A 307 12.17 -17.22 -2.66
C THR A 307 12.86 -18.15 -1.66
N SER A 308 12.70 -19.47 -1.81
CA SER A 308 13.51 -20.42 -1.03
C SER A 308 14.93 -20.55 -1.59
N ALA A 309 15.88 -20.96 -0.76
CA ALA A 309 17.27 -21.19 -1.19
C ALA A 309 17.38 -22.16 -2.38
N ASP A 310 16.60 -23.25 -2.36
CA ASP A 310 16.55 -24.23 -3.45
C ASP A 310 16.03 -23.64 -4.76
N ARG A 311 15.00 -22.79 -4.68
CA ARG A 311 14.44 -22.11 -5.86
C ARG A 311 15.37 -21.00 -6.35
N PHE A 312 16.11 -20.36 -5.46
CA PHE A 312 17.08 -19.33 -5.81
C PHE A 312 18.20 -19.87 -6.71
N ALA A 313 18.70 -21.09 -6.44
CA ALA A 313 19.70 -21.73 -7.29
C ALA A 313 19.22 -21.85 -8.75
N LYS A 314 17.98 -22.29 -8.96
CA LYS A 314 17.35 -22.36 -10.28
C LYS A 314 17.12 -20.98 -10.90
N MET A 315 16.67 -20.01 -10.09
CA MET A 315 16.47 -18.63 -10.54
C MET A 315 17.76 -18.02 -11.08
N LYS A 316 18.89 -18.29 -10.42
CA LYS A 316 20.20 -17.78 -10.82
C LYS A 316 20.63 -18.32 -12.19
N GLU A 317 20.26 -19.56 -12.52
CA GLU A 317 20.51 -20.16 -13.83
C GLU A 317 19.56 -19.61 -14.91
N GLU A 318 18.31 -19.29 -14.54
CA GLU A 318 17.27 -18.82 -15.46
C GLU A 318 17.31 -17.30 -15.73
N LEU A 319 17.90 -16.51 -14.85
CA LEU A 319 18.13 -15.08 -15.09
C LEU A 319 19.01 -14.94 -16.34
N SER A 320 18.38 -14.55 -17.45
CA SER A 320 19.02 -14.38 -18.76
C SER A 320 20.29 -13.54 -18.68
N ASN A 321 21.20 -13.66 -19.65
CA ASN A 321 22.45 -12.90 -19.72
C ASN A 321 22.27 -11.37 -19.59
N ASP A 322 21.06 -10.85 -19.86
CA ASP A 322 20.73 -9.42 -19.82
C ASP A 322 20.11 -8.97 -18.48
N CYS A 323 19.99 -9.89 -17.50
CA CYS A 323 19.60 -9.59 -16.14
C CYS A 323 20.71 -9.98 -15.17
N SER A 324 21.01 -9.13 -14.20
CA SER A 324 22.02 -9.36 -13.18
C SER A 324 21.41 -9.30 -11.79
N LEU A 325 21.89 -10.18 -10.90
CA LEU A 325 21.61 -10.07 -9.47
C LEU A 325 22.42 -8.89 -8.91
N LYS A 326 21.76 -8.02 -8.16
CA LYS A 326 22.40 -6.84 -7.57
C LYS A 326 22.74 -7.09 -6.11
N GLU A 327 21.74 -7.47 -5.32
CA GLU A 327 21.91 -7.84 -3.91
C GLU A 327 21.16 -9.15 -3.62
N VAL A 328 21.75 -9.98 -2.76
CA VAL A 328 21.21 -11.30 -2.37
C VAL A 328 21.52 -11.50 -0.89
N HIS A 329 20.48 -11.76 -0.12
CA HIS A 329 20.53 -11.95 1.32
C HIS A 329 19.88 -13.28 1.65
N PHE A 330 20.62 -14.12 2.37
CA PHE A 330 20.11 -15.36 2.93
C PHE A 330 19.56 -15.10 4.33
N GLY A 331 18.57 -15.87 4.73
CA GLY A 331 17.94 -15.66 6.02
C GLY A 331 16.79 -16.62 6.26
N THR A 332 16.09 -16.36 7.36
CA THR A 332 14.94 -17.15 7.79
C THR A 332 13.70 -16.28 7.75
N VAL A 333 12.58 -16.88 7.34
CA VAL A 333 11.27 -16.24 7.43
C VAL A 333 10.58 -16.70 8.70
N THR A 334 10.14 -15.73 9.49
CA THR A 334 9.28 -15.93 10.65
C THR A 334 7.89 -15.38 10.34
N TYR A 335 6.87 -15.97 10.97
CA TYR A 335 5.47 -15.59 10.78
C TYR A 335 4.93 -15.12 12.12
N HIS A 336 4.30 -13.96 12.11
CA HIS A 336 3.65 -13.37 13.28
C HIS A 336 2.20 -13.07 12.94
N SER A 337 1.27 -13.35 13.84
CA SER A 337 -0.08 -12.78 13.67
C SER A 337 0.00 -11.25 13.68
N PHE A 338 -0.99 -10.57 13.08
CA PHE A 338 -1.02 -9.10 13.13
C PHE A 338 -0.96 -8.57 14.57
N SER A 339 -1.63 -9.21 15.53
CA SER A 339 -1.56 -8.79 16.93
C SER A 339 -0.16 -8.93 17.51
N GLU A 340 0.45 -10.10 17.40
CA GLU A 340 1.80 -10.35 17.92
C GLU A 340 2.81 -9.38 17.29
N PHE A 341 2.71 -9.16 15.98
CA PHE A 341 3.58 -8.22 15.30
C PHE A 341 3.41 -6.80 15.82
N MET A 342 2.18 -6.33 15.99
CA MET A 342 1.89 -5.00 16.49
C MET A 342 2.32 -4.82 17.96
N ASP A 343 2.30 -5.90 18.76
CA ASP A 343 2.81 -5.90 20.13
C ASP A 343 4.35 -5.88 20.20
N MET A 344 5.02 -6.41 19.17
CA MET A 344 6.48 -6.41 19.05
C MET A 344 7.06 -5.06 18.61
N VAL A 345 6.27 -4.25 17.90
CA VAL A 345 6.73 -2.97 17.36
C VAL A 345 6.66 -1.91 18.46
N PRO A 346 7.74 -1.15 18.74
CA PRO A 346 7.73 -0.10 19.76
C PRO A 346 6.57 0.87 19.53
N GLN A 347 5.89 1.30 20.61
CA GLN A 347 4.67 2.11 20.55
C GLN A 347 4.69 3.15 19.44
N PHE A 348 3.70 3.05 18.56
CA PHE A 348 3.45 3.94 17.43
C PHE A 348 3.48 5.40 17.87
N HIS A 349 4.47 6.16 17.41
CA HIS A 349 4.37 7.61 17.49
C HIS A 349 3.28 8.08 16.52
N THR A 350 2.17 8.57 17.08
CA THR A 350 1.13 9.29 16.33
C THR A 350 1.60 10.68 15.90
N ASP A 351 2.66 11.18 16.54
CA ASP A 351 3.14 12.56 16.38
C ASP A 351 4.01 12.69 15.13
N VAL A 352 3.36 12.86 13.98
CA VAL A 352 4.03 13.18 12.72
C VAL A 352 4.20 14.68 12.58
N SER A 353 5.43 15.11 12.30
CA SER A 353 5.78 16.51 12.06
C SER A 353 6.04 16.73 10.56
N PHE A 354 5.32 17.69 9.98
CA PHE A 354 5.42 18.05 8.58
C PHE A 354 6.26 19.32 8.43
N PHE A 355 7.30 19.26 7.60
CA PHE A 355 8.22 20.36 7.34
C PHE A 355 8.13 20.81 5.89
N ARG A 356 8.40 22.08 5.63
CA ARG A 356 8.44 22.64 4.27
C ARG A 356 9.76 22.36 3.56
N ASN A 357 10.84 22.16 4.32
CA ASN A 357 12.18 21.91 3.81
C ASN A 357 12.88 20.86 4.69
N VAL A 358 13.97 20.31 4.17
CA VAL A 358 14.71 19.18 4.76
C VAL A 358 15.53 19.65 5.95
N GLU A 359 16.10 20.85 5.85
CA GLU A 359 16.95 21.45 6.87
C GLU A 359 16.20 21.59 8.20
N ASP A 360 14.93 22.02 8.16
CA ASP A 360 14.07 22.14 9.33
C ASP A 360 13.74 20.76 9.94
N ALA A 361 13.49 19.75 9.09
CA ALA A 361 13.23 18.37 9.54
C ALA A 361 14.46 17.76 10.22
N VAL A 362 15.65 17.93 9.62
CA VAL A 362 16.93 17.48 10.18
C VAL A 362 17.27 18.24 11.47
N ALA A 363 17.02 19.54 11.53
CA ALA A 363 17.22 20.34 12.74
C ALA A 363 16.26 19.93 13.86
N ALA A 364 15.00 19.61 13.53
CA ALA A 364 14.05 19.07 14.50
C ALA A 364 14.51 17.71 15.06
N LYS A 365 14.93 16.79 14.18
CA LYS A 365 15.51 15.50 14.59
C LYS A 365 16.70 15.68 15.55
N LYS A 366 17.66 16.55 15.20
CA LYS A 366 18.85 16.83 16.03
C LYS A 366 18.52 17.44 17.39
N ARG A 367 17.45 18.24 17.48
CA ARG A 367 16.98 18.81 18.75
C ARG A 367 16.38 17.73 19.64
N ASN A 368 15.58 16.84 19.07
CA ASN A 368 14.94 15.77 19.81
C ASN A 368 15.92 14.67 20.23
N SER A 369 16.99 14.42 19.48
CA SER A 369 18.02 13.45 19.85
C SER A 369 18.96 13.90 20.98
N ARG A 370 18.84 15.15 21.45
CA ARG A 370 19.67 15.72 22.53
C ARG A 370 18.93 15.81 23.87
N ASN A 371 17.61 15.63 23.85
CA ASN A 371 16.77 15.55 25.03
C ASN A 371 16.52 14.07 25.33
#